data_AF-A0A2C9LQS4-F1
#
_entry.id   AF-A0A2C9LQS4-F1
#
_cell.length_a   1.000
_cell.length_b   1.000
_cell.length_c   1.000
_cell.angle_alpha   90.00
_cell.angle_beta   90.00
_cell.angle_gamma   90.00
#
_symmetry.space_group_name_H-M   'P 1'
#
loop_
_entity.id
_entity.type
_entity.pdbx_description
1 polymer ?
#
loop_
_entity_poly.entity_id
_entity_poly.type
_entity_poly.pdbx_seq_one_letter_code
_entity_poly.pdbx_strand_id
1 'polypeptide(L)'
;MSKAAKGPAKRGRKDNDSDAGTDDPGTVGTFETLRDEAEHFVHVKLYEKAIESFTKALDMKPDDKTCLVIRSKCYLMLGNAEKALADAEAALSQDDDGKKDIR
;
A
#
# COMPACT_ATOMS: atom_id res chain seq x y z
N MET A 1 -50.85 7.29 8.62
CA MET A 1 -49.90 8.37 8.23
C MET A 1 -48.70 8.19 9.15
N SER A 2 -47.46 7.89 8.78
CA SER A 2 -46.78 7.84 7.50
C SER A 2 -45.57 6.90 7.60
N LYS A 3 -45.39 6.14 6.53
CA LYS A 3 -44.17 5.59 5.89
C LYS A 3 -42.88 5.35 6.69
N ALA A 4 -42.40 4.12 6.46
CA ALA A 4 -41.06 3.59 6.64
C ALA A 4 -39.90 4.51 6.27
N ALA A 5 -38.78 4.36 7.00
CA ALA A 5 -37.44 4.69 6.54
C ALA A 5 -36.57 3.43 6.56
N LYS A 6 -36.12 3.06 5.36
CA LYS A 6 -35.09 2.06 5.02
C LYS A 6 -33.77 2.45 5.70
N GLY A 7 -33.07 1.49 6.30
CA GLY A 7 -31.78 1.72 6.99
C GLY A 7 -30.61 1.98 6.03
N PRO A 8 -29.38 2.03 6.56
CA PRO A 8 -28.20 1.63 5.81
C PRO A 8 -27.61 0.34 6.39
N ALA A 9 -27.12 -0.47 5.46
CA ALA A 9 -26.54 -1.78 5.67
C ALA A 9 -25.43 -1.75 6.73
N LYS A 10 -25.45 -2.76 7.61
CA LYS A 10 -24.31 -3.15 8.43
C LYS A 10 -23.18 -3.48 7.46
N ARG A 11 -22.25 -2.54 7.30
CA ARG A 11 -21.01 -2.76 6.57
C ARG A 11 -20.23 -3.77 7.41
N GLY A 12 -20.31 -5.04 6.99
CA GLY A 12 -19.64 -6.14 7.65
C GLY A 12 -18.21 -5.73 7.92
N ARG A 13 -17.83 -5.74 9.21
CA ARG A 13 -16.43 -5.84 9.56
C ARG A 13 -16.00 -7.13 8.89
N LYS A 14 -15.09 -7.03 7.92
CA LYS A 14 -14.36 -8.20 7.50
C LYS A 14 -13.42 -8.44 8.66
N ASP A 15 -13.88 -9.29 9.57
CA ASP A 15 -13.08 -9.94 10.58
C ASP A 15 -12.06 -10.74 9.76
N ASN A 16 -10.96 -10.09 9.41
CA ASN A 16 -9.83 -10.76 8.80
C ASN A 16 -9.10 -11.39 9.97
N ASP A 17 -9.60 -12.56 10.38
CA ASP A 17 -8.88 -13.52 11.18
C ASP A 17 -7.68 -14.01 10.33
N SER A 18 -6.67 -13.16 10.18
CA SER A 18 -5.33 -13.57 9.81
C SER A 18 -4.60 -13.94 11.10
N ASP A 19 -5.07 -15.05 11.68
CA ASP A 19 -4.27 -15.92 12.52
C ASP A 19 -3.26 -16.62 11.61
N ALA A 20 -2.04 -16.10 11.59
CA ALA A 20 -0.85 -16.84 11.22
C ALA A 20 0.31 -16.21 11.98
N GLY A 21 0.42 -16.58 13.25
CA GLY A 21 1.68 -16.50 13.95
C GLY A 21 2.73 -17.29 13.17
N THR A 22 3.76 -16.59 12.69
CA THR A 22 5.01 -17.21 12.26
C THR A 22 6.12 -16.59 13.09
N ASP A 23 6.26 -17.10 14.31
CA ASP A 23 7.45 -17.02 15.15
C ASP A 23 8.57 -17.89 14.58
N ASP A 24 9.10 -17.52 13.41
CA ASP A 24 10.36 -18.09 12.91
C ASP A 24 11.46 -17.00 12.93
N PRO A 25 12.49 -17.15 13.79
CA PRO A 25 13.55 -16.15 13.97
C PRO A 25 14.57 -16.08 12.82
N GLY A 26 14.24 -16.58 11.62
CA GLY A 26 15.06 -16.46 10.41
C GLY A 26 14.29 -16.07 9.15
N THR A 27 12.99 -15.76 9.27
CA THR A 27 12.13 -15.56 8.10
C THR A 27 12.46 -14.24 7.41
N VAL A 28 13.07 -14.33 6.23
CA VAL A 28 13.04 -13.28 5.22
C VAL A 28 11.58 -12.82 5.11
N GLY A 29 11.30 -11.57 5.51
CA GLY A 29 9.93 -11.05 5.53
C GLY A 29 9.26 -11.31 4.18
N THR A 30 8.13 -11.99 4.19
CA THR A 30 7.34 -12.17 2.96
C THR A 30 6.86 -10.81 2.47
N PHE A 31 6.56 -10.70 1.18
CA PHE A 31 5.99 -9.47 0.61
C PHE A 31 4.82 -8.92 1.45
N GLU A 32 3.92 -9.81 1.91
CA GLU A 32 2.75 -9.43 2.70
C GLU A 32 3.14 -8.88 4.07
N THR A 33 4.06 -9.54 4.78
CA THR A 33 4.54 -9.04 6.08
C THR A 33 5.25 -7.70 5.96
N LEU A 34 6.07 -7.51 4.93
CA LEU A 34 6.78 -6.25 4.68
C LEU A 34 5.82 -5.11 4.34
N ARG A 35 4.78 -5.41 3.54
CA ARG A 35 3.73 -4.43 3.21
C ARG A 35 2.94 -4.05 4.46
N ASP A 36 2.50 -5.03 5.24
CA ASP A 36 1.69 -4.79 6.44
C ASP A 36 2.51 -4.03 7.51
N GLU A 37 3.80 -4.35 7.67
CA GLU A 37 4.74 -3.60 8.51
C GLU A 37 4.90 -2.15 8.02
N ALA A 38 5.06 -1.95 6.72
CA ALA A 38 5.16 -0.63 6.12
C ALA A 38 3.89 0.21 6.38
N GLU A 39 2.70 -0.37 6.17
CA GLU A 39 1.42 0.28 6.43
C GLU A 39 1.25 0.66 7.91
N HIS A 40 1.68 -0.21 8.83
CA HIS A 40 1.72 0.12 10.25
C HIS A 40 2.62 1.33 10.52
N PHE A 41 3.83 1.37 9.94
CA PHE A 41 4.71 2.54 10.06
C PHE A 41 4.10 3.82 9.49
N VAL A 42 3.34 3.75 8.39
CA VAL A 42 2.57 4.90 7.87
C VAL A 42 1.55 5.36 8.89
N HIS A 43 0.81 4.43 9.52
CA HIS A 43 -0.20 4.76 10.52
C HIS A 43 0.40 5.49 11.73
N VAL A 44 1.59 5.08 12.19
CA VAL A 44 2.33 5.75 13.28
C VAL A 44 3.22 6.91 12.81
N LYS A 45 3.10 7.32 11.53
CA LYS A 45 3.83 8.44 10.90
C LYS A 45 5.36 8.29 10.89
N LEU A 46 5.87 7.06 10.96
CA LEU A 46 7.29 6.75 10.81
C LEU A 46 7.60 6.51 9.33
N TYR A 47 7.53 7.58 8.53
CA TYR A 47 7.60 7.48 7.07
C TYR A 47 8.91 6.89 6.55
N GLU A 48 10.04 7.16 7.19
CA GLU A 48 11.34 6.59 6.79
C GLU A 48 11.35 5.06 6.91
N LYS A 49 10.84 4.52 8.03
CA LYS A 49 10.72 3.06 8.24
C LYS A 49 9.70 2.42 7.30
N ALA A 50 8.60 3.14 7.02
CA ALA A 50 7.62 2.71 6.03
C ALA A 50 8.28 2.57 4.65
N ILE A 51 9.10 3.55 4.25
CA ILE A 51 9.83 3.54 2.98
C ILE A 51 10.79 2.34 2.90
N GLU A 52 11.54 2.05 3.97
CA GLU A 52 12.45 0.89 4.00
C GLU A 52 11.70 -0.43 3.79
N SER A 53 10.58 -0.59 4.49
CA SER A 53 9.74 -1.80 4.43
C SER A 53 9.08 -1.94 3.06
N PHE A 54 8.52 -0.86 2.51
CA PHE A 54 8.00 -0.84 1.14
C PHE A 54 9.08 -1.10 0.10
N THR A 55 10.31 -0.65 0.32
CA THR A 55 11.42 -0.91 -0.62
C THR A 55 11.72 -2.39 -0.69
N LYS A 56 11.84 -3.06 0.46
CA LYS A 56 12.01 -4.52 0.50
C LYS A 56 10.82 -5.26 -0.14
N ALA A 57 9.59 -4.79 0.10
CA ALA A 57 8.41 -5.38 -0.54
C ALA A 57 8.47 -5.22 -2.08
N LEU A 58 8.86 -4.03 -2.57
CA LEU A 58 9.00 -3.75 -3.99
C LEU A 58 10.19 -4.47 -4.63
N ASP A 59 11.25 -4.80 -3.88
CA ASP A 59 12.32 -5.68 -4.37
C ASP A 59 11.78 -7.09 -4.70
N MET A 60 10.70 -7.53 -4.03
CA MET A 60 10.02 -8.81 -4.32
C MET A 60 8.95 -8.67 -5.41
N LYS A 61 8.20 -7.56 -5.42
CA LYS A 61 7.14 -7.27 -6.40
C LYS A 61 7.27 -5.81 -6.85
N PRO A 62 8.11 -5.51 -7.85
CA PRO A 62 8.44 -4.13 -8.24
C PRO A 62 7.24 -3.36 -8.79
N ASP A 63 6.24 -4.07 -9.30
CA ASP A 63 5.07 -3.49 -9.96
C ASP A 63 3.84 -3.39 -9.04
N ASP A 64 4.00 -3.61 -7.73
CA ASP A 64 2.88 -3.47 -6.79
C ASP A 64 2.47 -2.00 -6.64
N LYS A 65 1.35 -1.66 -7.30
CA LYS A 65 0.78 -0.30 -7.30
C LYS A 65 0.49 0.22 -5.90
N THR A 66 0.06 -0.65 -4.98
CA THR A 66 -0.27 -0.24 -3.60
C THR A 66 0.99 0.23 -2.89
N CYS A 67 2.06 -0.56 -2.93
CA CYS A 67 3.35 -0.22 -2.34
C CYS A 67 3.93 1.06 -2.97
N LEU A 68 3.92 1.19 -4.30
CA LEU A 68 4.40 2.40 -4.98
C LEU A 68 3.61 3.66 -4.58
N VAL A 69 2.27 3.60 -4.59
CA VAL A 69 1.43 4.74 -4.24
C VAL A 69 1.60 5.15 -2.78
N ILE A 70 1.69 4.20 -1.86
CA ILE A 70 1.84 4.53 -0.44
C ILE A 70 3.26 5.02 -0.14
N ARG A 71 4.30 4.42 -0.74
CA ARG A 71 5.69 4.89 -0.61
C ARG A 71 5.86 6.30 -1.19
N SER A 72 5.22 6.59 -2.32
CA SER A 72 5.14 7.95 -2.89
C SER A 72 4.57 8.95 -1.89
N LYS A 73 3.44 8.63 -1.23
CA LYS A 73 2.86 9.47 -0.17
C LYS A 73 3.84 9.67 0.99
N CYS A 74 4.56 8.63 1.41
CA CYS A 74 5.57 8.74 2.47
C CYS A 74 6.68 9.72 2.08
N TYR A 75 7.17 9.66 0.84
CA TYR A 75 8.14 10.61 0.33
C TYR A 75 7.60 12.05 0.32
N LEU A 76 6.33 12.28 -0.04
CA LEU A 76 5.71 13.60 0.06
C LEU A 76 5.65 14.11 1.51
N MET A 77 5.32 13.24 2.47
CA MET A 77 5.30 13.61 3.89
C MET A 77 6.68 13.99 4.42
N LEU A 78 7.75 13.49 3.80
CA LEU A 78 9.15 13.85 4.09
C LEU A 78 9.67 15.01 3.22
N GLY A 79 8.86 15.57 2.33
CA GLY A 79 9.25 16.65 1.42
C GLY A 79 10.09 16.21 0.22
N ASN A 80 10.21 14.91 -0.04
CA ASN A 80 10.96 14.38 -1.18
C ASN A 80 10.04 14.20 -2.41
N ALA A 81 9.73 15.32 -3.07
CA ALA A 81 8.83 15.32 -4.22
C ALA A 81 9.37 14.53 -5.42
N GLU A 82 10.69 14.52 -5.63
CA GLU A 82 11.32 13.81 -6.75
C GLU A 82 11.12 12.29 -6.67
N LYS A 83 11.39 11.70 -5.50
CA LYS A 83 11.15 10.26 -5.29
C LYS A 83 9.66 9.92 -5.29
N ALA A 84 8.83 10.80 -4.75
CA ALA A 84 7.39 10.62 -4.78
C ALA A 84 6.85 10.58 -6.22
N LEU A 85 7.33 11.46 -7.09
CA LEU A 85 6.96 11.50 -8.50
C LEU A 85 7.39 10.20 -9.21
N ALA A 86 8.63 9.75 -9.00
CA ALA A 86 9.12 8.51 -9.60
C ALA A 86 8.26 7.28 -9.23
N ASP A 87 7.88 7.14 -7.95
CA ASP A 87 6.98 6.06 -7.52
C ASP A 87 5.57 6.19 -8.14
N ALA A 88 5.05 7.42 -8.26
CA ALA A 88 3.74 7.66 -8.87
C ALA A 88 3.74 7.35 -10.37
N GLU A 89 4.80 7.71 -11.09
CA GLU A 89 4.98 7.39 -12.50
C GLU A 89 5.11 5.89 -12.72
N ALA A 90 5.87 5.19 -11.87
CA ALA A 90 5.97 3.74 -11.91
C ALA A 90 4.60 3.06 -11.69
N ALA A 91 3.80 3.57 -10.73
CA ALA A 91 2.45 3.05 -10.49
C ALA A 91 1.51 3.26 -11.68
N LEU A 92 1.61 4.41 -12.37
CA LEU A 92 0.80 4.76 -13.53
C LEU A 92 1.24 4.06 -14.81
N SER A 93 2.54 3.82 -15.00
CA SER A 93 3.04 3.12 -16.20
C SER A 93 2.51 1.68 -16.29
N GLN A 94 2.09 1.10 -15.16
CA GLN A 94 1.43 -0.21 -15.10
C GLN A 94 -0.08 -0.16 -15.38
N ASP A 95 -0.68 1.03 -15.48
CA ASP A 95 -2.06 1.22 -15.98
C ASP A 95 -2.07 1.63 -17.47
N ASP A 96 -0.96 2.14 -17.99
CA ASP A 96 -0.84 2.71 -19.34
C ASP A 96 -0.24 1.73 -20.38
N ASP A 97 -0.41 0.42 -20.21
CA ASP A 97 -0.11 -0.59 -21.25
C ASP A 97 -0.98 -0.45 -22.52
N GLY A 98 -1.62 0.70 -22.73
CA GLY A 98 -2.56 0.96 -23.81
C GLY A 98 -2.43 2.30 -24.55
N LYS A 99 -1.55 3.24 -24.18
CA LYS A 99 -1.50 4.56 -24.86
C LYS A 99 -0.10 5.16 -25.03
N LYS A 100 0.86 4.38 -25.55
CA LYS A 100 2.11 4.94 -26.10
C LYS A 100 2.14 5.12 -27.62
N ASP A 101 1.06 4.83 -28.34
CA ASP A 101 0.97 5.06 -29.80
C ASP A 101 -0.16 6.03 -30.16
N ILE A 102 0.12 7.33 -30.04
CA ILE A 102 -0.51 8.34 -30.90
C ILE A 102 0.61 8.87 -31.80
N ARG A 103 0.67 8.28 -33.01
CA ARG A 103 1.36 8.83 -34.17
C ARG A 103 0.37 9.64 -35.00
#